data_AF-A0A3S1PYC3-F1
#
_entry.id   AF-A0A3S1PYC3-F1
#
_cell.length_a   1.000
_cell.length_b   1.000
_cell.length_c   1.000
_cell.angle_alpha   90.00
_cell.angle_beta   90.00
_cell.angle_gamma   90.00
#
_symmetry.space_group_name_H-M   'P 1'
#
loop_
_entity.id
_entity.type
_entity.pdbx_description
1 polymer ?
#
loop_
_entity_poly.entity_id
_entity_poly.type
_entity_poly.pdbx_seq_one_letter_code
_entity_poly.pdbx_strand_id
1 'polypeptide(L)' 'GLMSALGKRMASYLASGDARQLPFPLSPIRPIPFHAFRQVGVAATIAWYRMLDALER' A
#
# COMPACT_ATOMS: atom_id res chain seq x y z
N GLY A 1 9.14 -20.52 -10.62
CA GLY A 1 10.18 -19.90 -9.78
C GLY A 1 9.53 -18.91 -8.83
N LEU A 2 10.00 -18.81 -7.59
CA LEU A 2 9.47 -17.98 -6.48
C LEU A 2 7.97 -18.12 -6.15
N MET A 3 7.04 -17.69 -7.00
CA MET A 3 5.59 -17.82 -6.74
C MET A 3 5.18 -19.26 -6.43
N SER A 4 5.68 -20.22 -7.20
CA SER A 4 5.41 -21.65 -6.97
C SER A 4 5.99 -22.17 -5.66
N ALA A 5 7.18 -21.67 -5.26
CA ALA A 5 7.84 -22.08 -4.03
C ALA A 5 7.14 -21.48 -2.79
N LEU A 6 6.69 -20.23 -2.90
CA LEU A 6 5.93 -19.54 -1.87
C LEU A 6 4.56 -20.21 -1.66
N GLY A 7 3.86 -20.57 -2.73
CA GLY A 7 2.55 -21.23 -2.66
C GLY A 7 2.57 -22.50 -1.81
N LYS A 8 3.60 -23.35 -1.95
CA LYS A 8 3.77 -24.55 -1.11
C LYS A 8 3.89 -24.22 0.38
N ARG A 9 4.70 -23.21 0.72
CA ARG A 9 4.89 -22.77 2.12
C ARG A 9 3.63 -22.13 2.69
N MET A 10 2.89 -21.38 1.87
CA MET A 10 1.60 -20.79 2.28
C MET A 10 0.53 -21.84 2.55
N ALA A 11 0.45 -22.88 1.71
CA ALA A 11 -0.48 -23.99 1.92
C ALA A 11 -0.20 -24.73 3.25
N SER A 12 1.08 -25.00 3.55
CA SER A 12 1.46 -25.65 4.80
C SER A 12 1.23 -24.76 6.03
N TYR A 13 1.47 -23.44 5.93
CA TYR A 13 1.09 -22.47 6.96
C TYR A 13 -0.42 -22.46 7.19
N LEU A 14 -1.24 -22.40 6.14
CA LEU A 14 -2.71 -22.36 6.27
C LEU A 14 -3.27 -23.64 6.91
N ALA A 15 -2.68 -24.80 6.60
CA ALA A 15 -3.10 -26.08 7.15
C ALA A 15 -2.69 -26.30 8.62
N SER A 16 -1.60 -25.67 9.07
CA SER A 16 -1.01 -25.94 10.40
C SER A 16 -1.07 -24.77 11.38
N GLY A 17 -1.26 -23.54 10.90
CA GLY A 17 -1.15 -22.32 11.69
C GLY A 17 0.28 -21.95 12.12
N ASP A 18 1.30 -22.74 11.76
CA ASP A 18 2.68 -22.50 12.21
C ASP A 18 3.41 -21.48 11.33
N ALA A 19 3.55 -20.26 11.84
CA ALA A 19 4.21 -19.15 11.15
C ALA A 19 5.69 -19.41 10.81
N ARG A 20 6.37 -20.36 11.48
CA ARG A 20 7.77 -20.72 11.19
C ARG A 20 7.96 -21.37 9.82
N GLN A 21 6.87 -21.78 9.17
CA GLN A 21 6.92 -22.39 7.85
C GLN A 21 7.03 -21.37 6.71
N LEU A 22 6.67 -20.11 6.99
CA LEU A 22 6.79 -19.02 6.04
C LEU A 22 8.26 -18.61 5.88
N PRO A 23 8.70 -18.30 4.64
CA PRO A 23 10.08 -17.89 4.38
C PRO A 23 10.40 -16.48 4.91
N PHE A 24 9.39 -15.71 5.31
CA PHE A 24 9.50 -14.34 5.82
C PHE A 24 8.59 -14.16 7.04
N PRO A 25 8.95 -13.25 7.96
CA PRO A 25 8.11 -12.95 9.11
C PRO A 25 6.80 -12.29 8.67
N LEU A 26 5.72 -12.59 9.40
CA LEU A 26 4.47 -11.87 9.29
C LEU A 26 4.65 -10.46 9.86
N SER A 27 4.21 -9.46 9.09
CA SER A 27 4.15 -8.08 9.56
C SER A 27 2.71 -7.58 9.47
N PRO A 28 2.26 -6.75 10.43
CA PRO A 28 0.95 -6.14 10.34
C PRO A 28 0.89 -5.17 9.17
N ILE A 29 -0.27 -5.10 8.51
CA ILE A 29 -0.55 -4.07 7.52
C ILE A 29 -0.66 -2.74 8.28
N ARG A 30 0.23 -1.80 7.99
CA ARG A 30 0.19 -0.45 8.57
C ARG A 30 -0.41 0.52 7.56
N PRO A 31 -1.37 1.36 7.95
CA PRO A 31 -1.90 2.38 7.05
C PRO A 31 -0.79 3.37 6.70
N ILE A 32 -0.79 3.84 5.45
CA ILE A 32 0.08 4.93 5.02
C ILE A 32 -0.42 6.21 5.70
N PRO A 33 0.41 6.92 6.48
CA PRO A 33 0.01 8.17 7.12
C PRO A 33 -0.61 9.14 6.12
N PHE A 34 -1.70 9.80 6.52
CA PHE A 34 -2.43 10.79 5.72
C PHE A 34 -3.01 10.32 4.38
N HIS A 35 -3.02 9.01 4.07
CA HIS A 35 -3.60 8.50 2.81
C HIS A 35 -5.09 8.86 2.63
N ALA A 36 -5.82 9.01 3.73
CA ALA A 36 -7.21 9.47 3.70
C ALA A 36 -7.37 10.87 3.07
N PHE A 37 -6.34 11.72 3.15
CA PHE A 37 -6.36 13.08 2.60
C PHE A 37 -5.88 13.16 1.15
N ARG A 38 -5.63 12.02 0.47
CA ARG A 38 -5.13 11.99 -0.91
C ARG A 38 -5.95 12.88 -1.85
N GLN A 39 -7.27 12.79 -1.78
CA GLN A 39 -8.16 13.57 -2.66
C GLN A 39 -8.11 15.07 -2.34
N VAL A 40 -8.05 15.45 -1.06
CA VAL A 40 -7.91 16.84 -0.63
C VAL A 40 -6.61 17.45 -1.16
N GLY A 41 -5.50 16.72 -1.05
CA GLY A 41 -4.20 17.15 -1.59
C GLY A 41 -4.25 17.40 -3.09
N VAL A 42 -4.85 16.47 -3.87
CA VAL A 42 -5.02 16.65 -5.33
C VAL A 42 -5.87 17.87 -5.64
N ALA A 43 -7.02 18.04 -4.96
CA ALA A 43 -7.91 19.17 -5.18
C ALA A 43 -7.24 20.52 -4.85
N ALA A 44 -6.50 20.58 -3.74
CA ALA A 44 -5.76 21.77 -3.34
C ALA A 44 -4.70 22.16 -4.38
N THR A 45 -3.91 21.19 -4.87
CA THR A 45 -2.92 21.44 -5.92
C THR A 45 -3.56 21.97 -7.20
N ILE A 46 -4.66 21.37 -7.65
CA ILE A 46 -5.38 21.85 -8.84
C ILE A 46 -5.89 23.28 -8.63
N ALA A 47 -6.53 23.55 -7.48
CA ALA A 47 -7.05 24.88 -7.17
C ALA A 47 -5.94 25.94 -7.14
N TRP A 48 -4.78 25.58 -6.58
CA TRP A 48 -3.59 26.43 -6.55
C TRP A 48 -3.10 26.80 -7.96
N TYR A 49 -2.94 25.81 -8.85
CA TYR A 49 -2.52 26.08 -10.22
C TYR A 49 -3.55 26.94 -10.97
N ARG A 50 -4.85 26.66 -10.80
CA ARG A 50 -5.90 27.48 -11.42
C ARG A 50 -5.88 28.94 -10.93
N MET A 51 -5.52 29.16 -9.67
CA MET A 51 -5.36 30.51 -9.11
C MET A 51 -4.15 31.21 -9.74
N LEU A 52 -3.00 30.53 -9.85
CA LEU A 52 -1.82 31.09 -10.51
C LEU A 52 -2.10 31.44 -11.98
N ASP A 53 -2.73 30.52 -12.72
CA ASP A 53 -3.12 30.74 -14.12
C ASP A 53 -4.04 31.97 -14.29
N ALA A 54 -4.88 32.25 -13.29
CA ALA A 54 -5.77 33.41 -13.31
C ALA A 54 -5.05 34.73 -13.01
N LEU A 55 -3.96 34.68 -12.24
CA LEU A 55 -3.13 35.85 -11.91
C LEU A 55 -2.13 36.20 -13.01
N GLU A 56 -1.79 35.26 -13.88
CA GLU A 56 -0.88 35.46 -15.02
C GLU A 56 -1.58 36.04 -16.28
N ARG A 57 -2.90 36.29 -16.23
CA ARG A 57 -3.64 37.01 -17.27
C ARG A 57 -3.73 38.51 -17.01
#